data_AF-M1A768-F1
#
_entry.id   AF-M1A768-F1
#
_cell.length_a   1.000
_cell.length_b   1.000
_cell.length_c   1.000
_cell.angle_alpha   90.00
_cell.angle_beta   90.00
_cell.angle_gamma   90.00
#
_symmetry.space_group_name_H-M   'P 1'
#
loop_
_entity.id
_entity.type
_entity.pdbx_description
1 polymer ?
#
loop_
_entity_poly.entity_id
_entity_poly.type
_entity_poly.pdbx_seq_one_letter_code
_entity_poly.pdbx_strand_id
1 'polypeptide(L)'
;MIFVAGAPLSTDSSSSCSQGHDILTDLMKHPVLVSASSSLNDVAERKFSVSKDSSSGISRHNRWVYIFQREYATVDPALVDVVGTDEATTCVGLVIRNQNSGMTSVAHLDSPDVVDIGLAQMLAFVVNQSSDAMLDVHLIGGFDDASPEVRPRSFLFFDFHRDSESFRG
;
A
#
# COMPACT_ATOMS: atom_id res chain seq x y z
N MET A 1 3.98 -5.07 -17.72
CA MET A 1 2.90 -4.30 -18.35
C MET A 1 1.89 -3.97 -17.26
N ILE A 2 1.39 -2.72 -17.19
CA ILE A 2 0.40 -2.31 -16.19
C ILE A 2 -0.99 -2.56 -16.77
N PHE A 3 -1.88 -3.13 -15.96
CA PHE A 3 -3.27 -3.36 -16.32
C PHE A 3 -4.18 -2.60 -15.37
N VAL A 4 -5.21 -1.95 -15.92
CA VAL A 4 -6.27 -1.30 -15.14
C VAL A 4 -7.60 -1.86 -15.61
N ALA A 5 -8.40 -2.41 -14.69
CA ALA A 5 -9.66 -3.10 -15.02
C ALA A 5 -9.50 -4.21 -16.09
N GLY A 6 -8.35 -4.89 -16.09
CA GLY A 6 -8.06 -5.98 -17.05
C GLY A 6 -7.60 -5.52 -18.43
N ALA A 7 -7.61 -4.22 -18.73
CA ALA A 7 -7.07 -3.67 -19.97
C ALA A 7 -5.62 -3.20 -19.76
N PRO A 8 -4.71 -3.46 -20.71
CA PRO A 8 -3.35 -2.92 -20.65
C PRO A 8 -3.40 -1.40 -20.80
N LEU A 9 -2.58 -0.69 -20.02
CA LEU A 9 -2.42 0.75 -20.18
C LEU A 9 -1.63 1.04 -21.46
N SER A 10 -2.19 1.84 -22.37
CA SER A 10 -1.48 2.28 -23.57
C SER A 10 -0.37 3.26 -23.17
N THR A 11 0.89 2.88 -23.36
CA THR A 11 2.03 3.78 -23.17
C THR A 11 2.56 4.17 -24.54
N ASP A 12 2.31 5.40 -24.97
CA ASP A 12 2.84 5.92 -26.23
C ASP A 12 4.37 5.93 -26.15
N SER A 13 5.00 5.06 -26.94
CA SER A 13 6.43 4.76 -26.89
C SER A 13 7.27 5.86 -27.58
N SER A 14 7.21 7.09 -27.07
CA SER A 14 8.07 8.18 -27.51
C SER A 14 8.91 8.69 -26.33
N SER A 15 10.22 8.52 -26.48
CA SER A 15 11.26 8.70 -25.45
C SER A 15 11.34 10.14 -24.90
N SER A 16 11.09 10.32 -23.61
CA SER A 16 11.76 11.31 -22.73
C SER A 16 11.24 11.18 -21.29
N CYS A 17 11.90 11.84 -20.34
CA CYS A 17 11.60 11.89 -18.91
C CYS A 17 10.16 12.31 -18.52
N SER A 18 9.32 12.72 -19.47
CA SER A 18 7.90 13.04 -19.26
C SER A 18 6.98 11.82 -19.17
N GLN A 19 7.39 10.64 -19.67
CA GLN A 19 6.52 9.45 -19.74
C GLN A 19 5.91 9.05 -18.38
N GLY A 20 6.69 9.12 -17.30
CA GLY A 20 6.20 8.73 -15.97
C GLY A 20 5.07 9.64 -15.48
N HIS A 21 5.16 10.95 -15.76
CA HIS A 21 4.14 11.91 -15.39
C HIS A 21 2.87 11.77 -16.24
N ASP A 22 3.02 11.45 -17.52
CA ASP A 22 1.89 11.21 -18.43
C ASP A 22 1.11 9.95 -18.02
N ILE A 23 1.82 8.85 -17.74
CA ILE A 23 1.25 7.61 -17.21
C ILE A 23 0.51 7.86 -15.89
N LEU A 24 1.15 8.57 -14.96
CA LEU A 24 0.53 8.91 -13.68
C LEU A 24 -0.74 9.74 -13.88
N THR A 25 -0.70 10.72 -14.79
CA THR A 25 -1.86 11.56 -15.11
C THR A 25 -3.02 10.74 -15.67
N ASP A 26 -2.74 9.77 -16.54
CA ASP A 26 -3.75 8.88 -17.12
C ASP A 26 -4.35 7.95 -16.06
N LEU A 27 -3.52 7.39 -15.17
CA LEU A 27 -3.98 6.59 -14.03
C LEU A 27 -4.90 7.41 -13.10
N MET A 28 -4.50 8.65 -12.78
CA MET A 28 -5.27 9.54 -11.91
C MET A 28 -6.63 9.96 -12.49
N LYS A 29 -6.79 9.91 -13.82
CA LYS A 29 -8.05 10.22 -14.51
C LYS A 29 -8.89 8.98 -14.82
N HIS A 30 -8.35 7.78 -14.62
CA HIS A 30 -9.04 6.54 -15.01
C HIS A 30 -10.30 6.33 -14.14
N PRO A 31 -11.50 6.15 -14.73
CA PRO A 31 -12.77 6.13 -13.97
C PRO A 31 -12.83 5.07 -12.86
N VAL A 32 -12.29 3.87 -13.12
CA VAL A 32 -12.25 2.79 -12.12
C VAL A 32 -11.37 3.16 -10.93
N LEU A 33 -10.27 3.85 -11.19
CA LEU A 33 -9.34 4.26 -10.17
C LEU A 33 -9.94 5.43 -9.37
N VAL A 34 -10.53 6.42 -10.02
CA VAL A 34 -11.26 7.50 -9.35
C VAL A 34 -12.38 6.95 -8.46
N SER A 35 -13.18 6.01 -8.97
CA SER A 35 -14.24 5.37 -8.18
C SER A 35 -13.69 4.61 -6.97
N ALA A 36 -12.60 3.83 -7.14
CA ALA A 36 -11.97 3.10 -6.05
C ALA A 36 -11.40 4.04 -4.97
N SER A 37 -10.82 5.17 -5.39
CA SER A 37 -10.32 6.22 -4.50
C SER A 37 -11.45 6.86 -3.68
N SER A 38 -12.56 7.23 -4.34
CA SER A 38 -13.74 7.78 -3.64
C SER A 38 -14.32 6.78 -2.63
N SER A 39 -14.50 5.52 -3.04
CA SER A 39 -15.01 4.48 -2.15
C SER A 39 -14.10 4.24 -0.94
N LEU A 40 -12.78 4.36 -1.11
CA LEU A 40 -11.83 4.24 -0.01
C LEU A 40 -11.93 5.42 0.97
N ASN A 41 -12.05 6.65 0.46
CA ASN A 41 -12.19 7.83 1.32
C ASN A 41 -13.48 7.81 2.15
N ASP A 42 -14.51 7.10 1.68
CA ASP A 42 -15.77 6.92 2.42
C ASP A 42 -15.68 5.82 3.50
N VAL A 43 -14.60 5.03 3.52
CA VAL A 43 -14.40 3.99 4.55
C VAL A 43 -14.02 4.67 5.86
N ALA A 44 -14.83 4.44 6.90
CA ALA A 44 -14.51 4.88 8.24
C ALA A 44 -13.21 4.22 8.75
N GLU A 45 -12.34 5.03 9.35
CA GLU A 45 -11.12 4.58 9.99
C GLU A 45 -11.42 3.46 11.00
N ARG A 46 -10.66 2.37 10.94
CA ARG A 46 -10.77 1.27 11.90
C ARG A 46 -9.64 1.35 12.90
N LYS A 47 -9.98 1.58 14.16
CA LYS A 47 -9.01 1.49 15.25
C LYS A 47 -8.68 0.03 15.55
N PHE A 48 -7.40 -0.30 15.53
CA PHE A 48 -6.88 -1.60 15.95
C PHE A 48 -6.31 -1.47 17.36
N SER A 49 -6.99 -2.05 18.36
CA SER A 49 -6.52 -2.08 19.74
C SER A 49 -6.26 -3.52 20.19
N VAL A 50 -5.15 -3.71 20.92
CA VAL A 50 -4.85 -5.00 21.54
C VAL A 50 -5.76 -5.17 22.76
N SER A 51 -6.75 -6.06 22.68
CA SER A 51 -7.59 -6.41 23.82
C SER A 51 -6.75 -7.10 24.90
N LYS A 52 -6.65 -6.50 26.10
CA LYS A 52 -5.92 -7.06 27.25
C LYS A 52 -6.65 -8.21 27.96
N ASP A 53 -7.92 -8.45 27.63
CA ASP A 53 -8.75 -9.44 28.31
C ASP A 53 -8.84 -10.73 27.48
N SER A 54 -7.98 -11.70 27.78
CA SER A 54 -8.11 -13.07 27.28
C SER A 54 -7.80 -14.08 28.37
N SER A 55 -8.45 -13.94 29.53
CA SER A 55 -8.64 -15.06 30.46
C SER A 55 -9.91 -15.82 30.06
N SER A 56 -9.84 -16.65 29.01
CA SER A 56 -10.63 -17.87 28.77
C SER A 56 -10.74 -18.19 27.28
N GLY A 57 -10.20 -19.35 26.89
CA GLY A 57 -10.51 -20.06 25.64
C GLY A 57 -9.89 -19.49 24.37
N ILE A 58 -8.74 -20.03 23.96
CA ILE A 58 -8.09 -19.97 22.63
C ILE A 58 -8.80 -19.03 21.63
N SER A 59 -8.71 -17.72 21.86
CA SER A 59 -8.98 -16.75 20.81
C SER A 59 -7.70 -16.70 19.98
N ARG A 60 -7.81 -16.87 18.67
CA ARG A 60 -6.67 -16.60 17.79
C ARG A 60 -6.32 -15.13 18.00
N HIS A 61 -5.23 -14.86 18.72
CA HIS A 61 -4.68 -13.52 18.79
C HIS A 61 -4.46 -13.06 17.34
N ASN A 62 -5.07 -11.94 16.95
CA ASN A 62 -4.84 -11.40 15.62
C ASN A 62 -3.35 -11.07 15.49
N ARG A 63 -2.72 -11.56 14.43
CA ARG A 63 -1.28 -11.36 14.17
C ARG A 63 -1.12 -10.15 13.26
N TRP A 64 -0.54 -9.09 13.81
CA TRP A 64 -0.39 -7.82 13.14
C TRP A 64 1.07 -7.50 12.87
N VAL A 65 1.33 -6.88 11.73
CA VAL A 65 2.63 -6.28 11.39
C VAL A 65 2.40 -4.81 11.12
N TYR A 66 3.05 -3.96 11.89
CA TYR A 66 3.04 -2.52 11.67
C TYR A 66 4.40 -2.09 11.11
N ILE A 67 4.38 -1.18 10.14
CA ILE A 67 5.53 -0.78 9.32
C ILE A 67 5.76 0.71 9.54
N PHE A 68 6.97 1.09 9.96
CA PHE A 68 7.33 2.48 10.11
C PHE A 68 7.70 3.13 8.78
N GLN A 69 7.73 4.47 8.76
CA GLN A 69 8.29 5.23 7.64
C GLN A 69 9.69 4.72 7.28
N ARG A 70 9.95 4.56 5.98
CA ARG A 70 11.20 4.00 5.39
C ARG A 70 11.39 2.50 5.57
N GLU A 71 10.38 1.79 6.04
CA GLU A 71 10.41 0.32 6.15
C GLU A 71 9.50 -0.34 5.11
N TYR A 72 9.77 -1.63 4.89
CA TYR A 72 8.86 -2.53 4.20
C TYR A 72 8.83 -3.89 4.90
N ALA A 73 7.73 -4.61 4.74
CA ALA A 73 7.60 -6.00 5.18
C ALA A 73 6.88 -6.82 4.13
N THR A 74 7.35 -8.05 3.92
CA THR A 74 6.63 -9.05 3.12
C THR A 74 6.08 -10.13 4.03
N VAL A 75 4.78 -10.36 3.97
CA VAL A 75 4.05 -11.24 4.88
C VAL A 75 3.39 -12.40 4.15
N ASP A 76 3.40 -13.55 4.81
CA ASP A 76 2.62 -14.72 4.41
C ASP A 76 1.21 -14.62 5.03
N PRO A 77 0.12 -14.68 4.24
CA PRO A 77 -1.25 -14.64 4.77
C PRO A 77 -1.58 -15.79 5.72
N ALA A 78 -0.80 -16.89 5.73
CA ALA A 78 -0.94 -17.94 6.73
C ALA A 78 -0.41 -17.51 8.12
N LEU A 79 0.49 -16.53 8.16
CA LEU A 79 1.22 -16.10 9.36
C LEU A 79 0.79 -14.74 9.91
N VAL A 80 0.27 -13.86 9.07
CA VAL A 80 -0.11 -12.49 9.42
C VAL A 80 -1.53 -12.22 8.94
N ASP A 81 -2.37 -11.73 9.84
CA ASP A 81 -3.77 -11.45 9.54
C ASP A 81 -3.96 -10.00 9.06
N VAL A 82 -3.13 -9.07 9.55
CA VAL A 82 -3.16 -7.65 9.14
C VAL A 82 -1.75 -7.09 9.05
N VAL A 83 -1.47 -6.33 8.00
CA VAL A 83 -0.24 -5.55 7.84
C VAL A 83 -0.60 -4.10 7.50
N GLY A 84 0.10 -3.14 8.09
CA GLY A 84 -0.18 -1.73 7.86
C GLY A 84 0.92 -0.77 8.32
N THR A 85 0.74 0.51 8.02
CA THR A 85 1.52 1.67 8.43
C THR A 85 0.55 2.76 8.90
N ASP A 86 1.00 3.94 9.30
CA ASP A 86 0.14 5.12 9.55
C ASP A 86 0.93 6.40 9.18
N GLU A 87 0.39 7.58 9.48
CA GLU A 87 1.12 8.87 9.40
C GLU A 87 1.73 9.21 8.02
N ALA A 88 1.20 8.66 6.93
CA ALA A 88 1.64 8.94 5.56
C ALA A 88 1.07 10.26 5.03
N THR A 89 1.57 11.39 5.56
CA THR A 89 1.13 12.74 5.16
C THR A 89 1.57 13.09 3.73
N THR A 90 2.86 13.35 3.53
CA THR A 90 3.49 13.54 2.21
C THR A 90 4.10 12.25 1.66
N CYS A 91 4.22 11.24 2.52
CA CYS A 91 4.74 9.93 2.17
C CYS A 91 3.73 9.11 1.36
N VAL A 92 4.21 8.03 0.74
CA VAL A 92 3.40 7.12 -0.07
C VAL A 92 3.45 5.71 0.51
N GLY A 93 2.30 5.15 0.85
CA GLY A 93 2.13 3.73 1.11
C GLY A 93 2.09 2.94 -0.20
N LEU A 94 2.87 1.87 -0.29
CA LEU A 94 2.91 0.94 -1.41
C LEU A 94 2.51 -0.46 -0.94
N VAL A 95 1.58 -1.10 -1.63
CA VAL A 95 1.20 -2.50 -1.41
C VAL A 95 1.37 -3.28 -2.70
N ILE A 96 2.06 -4.42 -2.64
CA ILE A 96 2.20 -5.37 -3.75
C ILE A 96 1.72 -6.74 -3.26
N ARG A 97 0.70 -7.30 -3.92
CA ARG A 97 0.14 -8.60 -3.54
C ARG A 97 0.15 -9.56 -4.70
N ASN A 98 0.72 -10.75 -4.48
CA ASN A 98 0.61 -11.84 -5.43
C ASN A 98 -0.81 -12.41 -5.41
N GLN A 99 -1.52 -12.37 -6.55
CA GLN A 99 -2.90 -12.84 -6.63
C GLN A 99 -3.04 -14.34 -6.35
N ASN A 100 -2.01 -15.14 -6.69
CA ASN A 100 -2.05 -16.59 -6.60
C ASN A 100 -1.71 -17.07 -5.19
N SER A 101 -0.61 -16.58 -4.61
CA SER A 101 -0.15 -17.02 -3.28
C SER A 101 -0.72 -16.19 -2.14
N GLY A 102 -1.19 -14.97 -2.41
CA GLY A 102 -1.57 -14.00 -1.39
C GLY A 102 -0.40 -13.38 -0.63
N MET A 103 0.85 -13.72 -0.96
CA MET A 103 2.03 -13.06 -0.41
C MET A 103 1.93 -11.56 -0.65
N THR A 104 2.06 -10.77 0.41
CA THR A 104 1.81 -9.34 0.38
C THR A 104 3.01 -8.58 0.92
N SER A 105 3.53 -7.65 0.14
CA SER A 105 4.57 -6.71 0.57
C SER A 105 3.97 -5.32 0.74
N VAL A 106 4.25 -4.67 1.87
CA VAL A 106 3.81 -3.31 2.17
C VAL A 106 5.03 -2.47 2.51
N ALA A 107 5.05 -1.22 2.05
CA ALA A 107 6.12 -0.26 2.32
C ALA A 107 5.58 1.13 2.59
N HIS A 108 6.30 1.90 3.40
CA HIS A 108 6.06 3.32 3.63
C HIS A 108 7.23 4.12 3.05
N LEU A 109 7.01 4.78 1.91
CA LEU A 109 8.02 5.48 1.12
C LEU A 109 7.99 6.98 1.42
N ASP A 110 9.12 7.58 1.81
CA ASP A 110 9.20 8.99 2.20
C ASP A 110 9.91 9.89 1.18
N SER A 111 10.54 9.29 0.17
CA SER A 111 11.28 10.00 -0.87
C SER A 111 11.41 9.16 -2.14
N PRO A 112 11.50 9.80 -3.32
CA PRO A 112 11.70 9.09 -4.58
C PRO A 112 13.09 8.45 -4.70
N ASP A 113 14.07 8.91 -3.93
CA ASP A 113 15.49 8.58 -4.12
C ASP A 113 15.92 7.22 -3.52
N VAL A 114 15.02 6.51 -2.83
CA VAL A 114 15.36 5.28 -2.06
C VAL A 114 14.57 4.04 -2.51
N VAL A 115 13.90 4.09 -3.66
CA VAL A 115 12.90 3.06 -4.01
C VAL A 115 13.51 1.82 -4.70
N ASP A 116 14.55 1.96 -5.51
CA ASP A 116 14.93 0.91 -6.48
C ASP A 116 15.38 -0.42 -5.83
N ILE A 117 16.29 -0.37 -4.84
CA ILE A 117 16.78 -1.59 -4.18
C ILE A 117 15.68 -2.21 -3.31
N GLY A 118 14.93 -1.40 -2.57
CA GLY A 118 13.83 -1.87 -1.72
C GLY A 118 12.72 -2.51 -2.55
N LEU A 119 12.31 -1.87 -3.63
CA LEU A 119 11.29 -2.39 -4.55
C LEU A 119 11.72 -3.69 -5.21
N ALA A 120 12.98 -3.79 -5.66
CA ALA A 120 13.52 -5.03 -6.20
C ALA A 120 13.46 -6.18 -5.18
N GLN A 121 13.79 -5.90 -3.91
CA GLN A 121 13.67 -6.87 -2.83
C GLN A 121 12.22 -7.27 -2.57
N MET A 122 11.30 -6.30 -2.47
CA MET A 122 9.87 -6.56 -2.31
C MET A 122 9.35 -7.50 -3.40
N LEU A 123 9.66 -7.20 -4.67
CA LEU A 123 9.28 -8.01 -5.83
C LEU A 123 9.86 -9.43 -5.75
N ALA A 124 11.14 -9.56 -5.37
CA ALA A 124 11.78 -10.87 -5.23
C ALA A 124 11.14 -11.77 -4.17
N PHE A 125 10.51 -11.19 -3.13
CA PHE A 125 9.81 -11.96 -2.09
C PHE A 125 8.35 -12.30 -2.43
N VAL A 126 7.67 -11.47 -3.24
CA VAL A 126 6.27 -11.73 -3.64
C VAL A 126 6.16 -12.58 -4.91
N VAL A 127 7.16 -12.53 -5.78
CA VAL A 127 7.21 -13.35 -7.01
C VAL A 127 7.84 -14.69 -6.67
N ASN A 128 7.12 -15.79 -6.89
CA ASN A 128 7.78 -17.10 -6.85
C ASN A 128 8.67 -17.24 -8.10
N GLN A 129 9.76 -18.00 -7.99
CA GLN A 129 10.77 -18.12 -9.07
C GLN A 129 10.25 -18.80 -10.35
N SER A 130 8.97 -19.19 -10.43
CA SER A 130 8.42 -20.03 -11.49
C SER A 130 7.05 -19.60 -12.03
N SER A 131 6.58 -18.36 -11.83
CA SER A 131 5.24 -17.97 -12.26
C SER A 131 5.15 -16.60 -12.92
N ASP A 132 4.37 -16.55 -14.01
CA ASP A 132 3.78 -15.35 -14.60
C ASP A 132 2.64 -14.80 -13.72
N ALA A 133 2.88 -14.69 -12.40
CA ALA A 133 1.86 -14.30 -11.46
C ALA A 133 1.44 -12.84 -11.67
N MET A 134 0.13 -12.61 -11.71
CA MET A 134 -0.42 -11.27 -11.66
C MET A 134 -0.25 -10.69 -10.26
N LEU A 135 0.28 -9.47 -10.21
CA LEU A 135 0.45 -8.71 -8.98
C LEU A 135 -0.58 -7.60 -8.91
N ASP A 136 -1.29 -7.51 -7.79
CA ASP A 136 -2.06 -6.33 -7.43
C ASP A 136 -1.10 -5.29 -6.85
N VAL A 137 -1.22 -4.03 -7.27
CA VAL A 137 -0.41 -2.92 -6.78
C VAL A 137 -1.33 -1.78 -6.34
N HIS A 138 -1.09 -1.24 -5.14
CA HIS A 138 -1.84 -0.12 -4.58
C HIS A 138 -0.86 0.97 -4.09
N LEU A 139 -1.16 2.25 -4.39
CA LEU A 139 -0.34 3.42 -4.06
C LEU A 139 -1.16 4.53 -3.41
N ILE A 140 -0.69 5.07 -2.29
CA ILE A 140 -1.58 5.69 -1.30
C ILE A 140 -0.89 6.84 -0.60
N GLY A 141 -1.58 7.95 -0.39
CA GLY A 141 -0.97 9.14 0.18
C GLY A 141 -0.32 9.97 -0.91
N GLY A 142 0.73 10.72 -0.57
CA GLY A 142 1.29 11.73 -1.47
C GLY A 142 0.34 12.91 -1.62
N PHE A 143 0.32 13.76 -0.60
CA PHE A 143 -0.34 15.06 -0.68
C PHE A 143 0.61 16.12 -1.27
N ASP A 144 0.05 17.04 -2.06
CA ASP A 144 0.79 18.17 -2.63
C ASP A 144 0.58 19.41 -1.75
N ASP A 145 1.55 19.66 -0.86
CA ASP A 145 1.57 20.81 0.06
C ASP A 145 1.58 22.18 -0.65
N ALA A 146 1.84 22.23 -1.96
CA ALA A 146 1.89 23.48 -2.72
C ALA A 146 0.51 23.99 -3.18
N SER A 147 -0.57 23.23 -2.97
CA SER A 147 -1.93 23.63 -3.39
C SER A 147 -2.89 23.79 -2.20
N PRO A 148 -3.63 24.91 -2.09
CA PRO A 148 -4.61 25.12 -1.01
C PRO A 148 -5.89 24.29 -1.15
N GLU A 149 -6.02 23.49 -2.21
CA GLU A 149 -7.13 22.55 -2.38
C GLU A 149 -6.79 21.21 -1.74
N VAL A 150 -7.31 21.00 -0.53
CA VAL A 150 -7.26 19.71 0.17
C VAL A 150 -8.03 18.67 -0.65
N ARG A 151 -7.33 17.89 -1.47
CA ARG A 151 -7.89 16.68 -2.10
C ARG A 151 -7.04 15.48 -1.69
N PRO A 152 -7.56 14.57 -0.85
CA PRO A 152 -6.87 13.33 -0.56
C PRO A 152 -6.77 12.52 -1.86
N ARG A 153 -5.54 12.31 -2.32
CA ARG A 153 -5.22 11.36 -3.40
C ARG A 153 -4.98 10.02 -2.74
N SER A 154 -5.97 9.14 -2.74
CA SER A 154 -5.88 7.87 -2.00
C SER A 154 -6.23 6.68 -2.88
N PHE A 155 -5.37 5.65 -2.87
CA PHE A 155 -5.78 4.26 -3.06
C PHE A 155 -5.48 3.48 -1.77
N LEU A 156 -5.80 2.19 -1.71
CA LEU A 156 -6.29 1.42 -0.56
C LEU A 156 -5.41 1.26 0.72
N PHE A 157 -5.59 2.04 1.81
CA PHE A 157 -4.91 1.80 3.10
C PHE A 157 -5.86 1.73 4.32
N PHE A 158 -5.49 0.91 5.31
CA PHE A 158 -6.18 0.73 6.60
C PHE A 158 -5.36 1.40 7.73
N ASP A 159 -5.78 2.57 8.18
CA ASP A 159 -5.13 3.32 9.27
C ASP A 159 -4.90 2.47 10.54
N PHE A 160 -3.70 2.54 11.10
CA PHE A 160 -3.33 1.91 12.37
C PHE A 160 -3.08 3.01 13.40
N HIS A 161 -4.12 3.49 14.07
CA HIS A 161 -3.93 4.51 15.11
C HIS A 161 -3.10 3.98 16.29
N ARG A 162 -1.91 4.57 16.51
CA ARG A 162 -1.07 4.29 17.69
C ARG A 162 -1.58 5.07 18.92
N ASP A 163 -2.21 4.39 19.87
CA ASP A 163 -2.43 4.97 21.20
C ASP A 163 -1.06 5.17 21.89
N SER A 164 -0.66 6.44 22.06
CA SER A 164 0.65 6.87 22.55
C SER A 164 0.97 6.55 24.02
N GLU A 165 0.16 5.74 24.70
CA GLU A 165 0.35 5.45 26.14
C GLU A 165 0.86 4.05 26.46
N SER A 166 0.99 3.11 25.51
CA SER A 166 1.19 1.69 25.89
C SER A 166 2.60 1.11 25.73
N PHE A 167 3.65 1.82 25.33
CA PHE A 167 4.99 1.24 25.32
C PHE A 167 6.10 2.25 25.66
N ARG A 168 6.46 2.30 26.95
CA ARG A 168 7.86 2.54 27.35
C ARG A 168 8.55 1.17 27.35
N GLY A 169 9.44 0.95 26.40
CA GLY A 169 10.46 -0.09 26.43
C GLY A 169 11.81 0.58 26.59
#